data_AF-A0A2M9KPY6-F1
#
_entry.id   AF-A0A2M9KPY6-F1
#
_cell.length_a   1.000
_cell.length_b   1.000
_cell.length_c   1.000
_cell.angle_alpha   90.00
_cell.angle_beta   90.00
_cell.angle_gamma   90.00
#
_symmetry.space_group_name_H-M   'P 1'
#
loop_
_entity.id
_entity.type
_entity.pdbx_description
1 polymer ?
#
loop_
_entity_poly.entity_id
_entity_poly.type
_entity_poly.pdbx_seq_one_letter_code
_entity_poly.pdbx_strand_id
1 'polypeptide(L)'
;MNEYSRTAWRYWRVYRPQALADLPEPEAFFTNLGDQAEELETSLWLDLQEAALAESGTEDYEVRLGLSNMARMQAKEKVRAELIYLEKEEGTEHLELPA
;
A
#
# COMPACT_ATOMS: atom_id res chain seq x y z
N MET A 1 12.26 -8.52 -0.92
CA MET A 1 11.12 -7.94 -0.18
C MET A 1 11.23 -6.42 -0.14
N ASN A 2 10.23 -5.72 -0.68
CA ASN A 2 10.15 -4.26 -0.67
C ASN A 2 9.44 -3.74 0.61
N GLU A 3 9.11 -2.45 0.69
CA GLU A 3 8.45 -1.87 1.86
C GLU A 3 7.05 -2.44 2.09
N TYR A 4 6.30 -2.71 1.03
CA TYR A 4 4.98 -3.33 1.09
C TYR A 4 5.08 -4.77 1.60
N SER A 5 6.01 -5.57 1.08
CA SER A 5 6.27 -6.93 1.57
C SER A 5 6.50 -6.94 3.08
N ARG A 6 7.37 -6.05 3.58
CA ARG A 6 7.70 -5.97 5.01
C ARG A 6 6.52 -5.49 5.86
N THR A 7 5.74 -4.55 5.35
CA THR A 7 4.58 -4.00 6.05
C THR A 7 3.46 -5.05 6.16
N ALA A 8 3.15 -5.72 5.05
CA ALA A 8 2.18 -6.82 5.03
C ALA A 8 2.61 -7.97 5.94
N TRP A 9 3.89 -8.36 5.90
CA TRP A 9 4.43 -9.39 6.78
C TRP A 9 4.22 -9.06 8.26
N ARG A 10 4.55 -7.83 8.69
CA ARG A 10 4.32 -7.38 10.07
C ARG A 10 2.84 -7.35 10.42
N TYR A 11 2.00 -6.84 9.52
CA TYR A 11 0.56 -6.76 9.71
C TYR A 11 -0.05 -8.14 9.95
N TRP A 12 0.24 -9.11 9.07
CA TRP A 12 -0.32 -10.46 9.16
C TRP A 12 0.18 -11.22 10.38
N ARG A 13 1.42 -11.01 10.81
CA ARG A 13 1.93 -11.62 12.06
C ARG A 13 1.14 -11.19 13.31
N VAL A 14 0.53 -10.01 13.29
CA VAL A 14 -0.24 -9.48 14.42
C VAL A 14 -1.72 -9.79 14.24
N TYR A 15 -2.28 -9.47 13.08
CA TYR A 15 -3.74 -9.46 12.88
C TYR A 15 -4.27 -10.59 12.04
N ARG A 16 -3.41 -11.34 11.33
CA ARG A 16 -3.83 -12.47 10.50
C ARG A 16 -2.96 -13.72 10.69
N PRO A 17 -2.72 -14.16 11.93
CA PRO A 17 -1.80 -15.25 12.23
C PRO A 17 -2.26 -16.61 11.67
N GLN A 18 -3.57 -16.88 11.60
CA GLN A 18 -4.08 -18.14 11.02
C GLN A 18 -3.84 -18.16 9.51
N ALA A 19 -4.23 -17.09 8.81
CA ALA A 19 -3.98 -16.95 7.37
C ALA A 19 -2.48 -17.02 7.06
N LEU A 20 -1.62 -16.46 7.92
CA LEU A 20 -0.17 -16.59 7.77
C LEU A 20 0.34 -18.02 7.95
N ALA A 21 -0.21 -18.77 8.91
CA ALA A 21 0.18 -20.15 9.19
C ALA A 21 -0.27 -21.12 8.07
N ASP A 22 -1.37 -20.80 7.40
CA ASP A 22 -1.91 -21.60 6.29
C ASP A 22 -1.16 -21.37 4.96
N LEU A 23 -0.28 -20.36 4.88
CA LEU A 23 0.52 -20.11 3.68
C LEU A 23 1.66 -21.15 3.55
N PRO A 24 1.74 -21.88 2.42
CA PRO A 24 2.79 -22.88 2.22
C PRO A 24 4.17 -22.26 2.02
N GLU A 25 4.24 -21.10 1.34
CA GLU A 25 5.48 -20.35 1.10
C GLU A 25 5.30 -18.87 1.46
N PRO A 26 5.33 -18.52 2.76
CA PRO A 26 5.06 -17.16 3.20
C PRO A 26 5.99 -16.13 2.56
N GLU A 27 7.30 -16.40 2.50
CA GLU A 27 8.28 -15.45 1.94
C GLU A 27 8.03 -15.12 0.46
N ALA A 28 7.71 -16.14 -0.34
CA ALA A 28 7.37 -15.97 -1.75
C ALA A 28 6.06 -15.20 -1.91
N PHE A 29 5.04 -15.52 -1.10
CA PHE A 29 3.76 -14.82 -1.09
C PHE A 29 3.92 -13.32 -0.83
N PHE A 30 4.62 -12.92 0.24
CA PHE A 30 4.76 -11.50 0.57
C PHE A 30 5.74 -10.76 -0.34
N THR A 31 6.69 -11.46 -0.97
CA THR A 31 7.50 -10.86 -2.03
C THR A 31 6.61 -10.50 -3.21
N ASN A 32 5.83 -11.45 -3.73
CA ASN A 32 4.91 -11.21 -4.84
C ASN A 32 3.83 -10.17 -4.51
N LEU A 33 3.24 -10.22 -3.31
CA LEU A 33 2.28 -9.20 -2.86
C LEU A 33 2.92 -7.80 -2.84
N GLY A 34 4.19 -7.70 -2.43
CA GLY A 34 4.92 -6.45 -2.43
C GLY A 34 5.15 -5.91 -3.84
N ASP A 35 5.54 -6.78 -4.77
CA ASP A 35 5.78 -6.40 -6.16
C ASP A 35 4.47 -5.91 -6.81
N GLN A 36 3.36 -6.63 -6.61
CA GLN A 36 2.01 -6.21 -7.05
C GLN A 36 1.60 -4.85 -6.45
N ALA A 37 1.90 -4.62 -5.17
CA ALA A 37 1.58 -3.36 -4.51
C ALA A 37 2.39 -2.17 -5.09
N GLU A 38 3.66 -2.38 -5.45
CA GLU A 38 4.51 -1.36 -6.06
C GLU A 38 4.10 -1.03 -7.50
N GLU A 39 3.69 -2.05 -8.26
CA GLU A 39 3.09 -1.86 -9.59
C GLU A 39 1.78 -1.06 -9.49
N LEU A 40 0.91 -1.42 -8.54
CA LEU A 40 -0.35 -0.71 -8.32
C LEU A 40 -0.14 0.72 -7.83
N GLU A 41 0.84 0.98 -6.93
CA GLU A 41 1.19 2.34 -6.50
C GLU A 41 1.56 3.19 -7.72
N THR A 42 2.39 2.65 -8.61
CA THR A 42 2.85 3.36 -9.80
C THR A 42 1.69 3.69 -10.73
N SER A 43 0.80 2.72 -10.98
CA SER A 43 -0.40 2.94 -11.79
C SER A 43 -1.30 4.02 -11.20
N LEU A 44 -1.67 3.89 -9.92
CA LEU A 44 -2.56 4.83 -9.25
C LEU A 44 -1.95 6.23 -9.15
N TRP A 45 -0.64 6.32 -8.93
CA TRP A 45 0.05 7.60 -8.88
C TRP A 45 -0.06 8.36 -10.20
N LEU A 46 0.16 7.67 -11.33
CA LEU A 46 0.04 8.27 -12.66
C LEU A 46 -1.39 8.76 -12.92
N ASP A 47 -2.39 7.93 -12.64
CA ASP A 47 -3.81 8.28 -12.82
C ASP A 47 -4.23 9.49 -11.96
N LEU A 48 -3.84 9.48 -10.67
CA LEU A 48 -4.14 10.57 -9.74
C LEU A 48 -3.40 11.85 -10.11
N GLN A 49 -2.15 11.75 -10.57
CA GLN A 49 -1.38 12.90 -11.02
C GLN A 49 -2.01 13.51 -12.27
N GLU A 50 -2.38 12.69 -13.25
CA GLU A 50 -3.03 13.17 -14.48
C GLU A 50 -4.35 13.89 -14.16
N ALA A 51 -5.19 13.29 -13.33
CA ALA A 51 -6.45 13.90 -12.89
C ALA A 51 -6.24 15.24 -12.18
N ALA A 52 -5.30 15.30 -11.22
CA ALA A 52 -5.00 16.52 -10.47
C ALA A 52 -4.45 17.64 -11.37
N LEU A 53 -3.59 17.30 -12.34
CA LEU A 53 -3.07 18.26 -13.30
C LEU A 53 -4.18 18.81 -14.20
N ALA A 54 -5.04 17.92 -14.73
CA ALA A 54 -6.17 18.31 -15.56
C ALA A 54 -7.16 19.23 -14.83
N GLU A 55 -7.46 18.94 -13.55
CA GLU A 55 -8.34 19.78 -12.73
C GLU A 55 -7.72 21.16 -12.43
N SER A 56 -6.42 21.21 -12.15
CA SER A 56 -5.74 22.47 -11.80
C SER A 56 -5.62 23.45 -12.98
N GLY A 57 -5.48 22.95 -14.21
CA GLY A 57 -5.19 23.76 -15.40
C GLY A 57 -3.87 24.54 -15.33
N THR A 58 -2.98 24.25 -14.37
CA THR A 58 -1.76 25.03 -14.12
C THR A 58 -0.57 24.51 -14.93
N GLU A 59 0.25 25.44 -15.43
CA GLU A 59 1.56 25.13 -16.03
C GLU A 59 2.72 25.34 -15.05
N ASP A 60 2.45 25.94 -13.88
CA ASP A 60 3.45 26.27 -12.87
C ASP A 60 4.14 25.00 -12.33
N TYR A 61 5.46 24.97 -12.44
CA TYR A 61 6.25 23.79 -12.08
C TYR A 61 6.14 23.43 -10.59
N GLU A 62 6.16 24.41 -9.69
CA GLU A 62 6.10 24.15 -8.24
C GLU A 62 4.74 23.57 -7.85
N VAL A 63 3.67 24.10 -8.44
CA VAL A 63 2.31 23.57 -8.24
C VAL A 63 2.21 22.14 -8.77
N ARG A 64 2.74 21.86 -9.97
CA ARG A 64 2.75 20.51 -10.56
C ARG A 64 3.53 19.50 -9.71
N LEU A 65 4.66 19.91 -9.14
CA LEU A 65 5.45 19.08 -8.23
C LEU A 65 4.68 18.79 -6.94
N GLY A 66 4.01 19.80 -6.37
CA GLY A 66 3.13 19.63 -5.22
C GLY A 66 2.01 18.62 -5.48
N LEU A 67 1.31 18.74 -6.62
CA LEU A 67 0.26 17.81 -7.03
C LEU A 67 0.79 16.38 -7.21
N SER A 68 1.95 16.21 -7.84
CA SER A 68 2.57 14.89 -8.01
C SER A 68 2.92 14.23 -6.67
N ASN A 69 3.44 15.00 -5.70
CA ASN A 69 3.73 14.49 -4.36
C ASN A 69 2.45 14.07 -3.62
N MET A 70 1.37 14.86 -3.73
CA MET A 70 0.07 14.52 -3.15
C MET A 70 -0.53 13.26 -3.78
N ALA A 71 -0.50 13.16 -5.11
CA ALA A 71 -0.95 11.98 -5.85
C ALA A 71 -0.19 10.72 -5.38
N ARG A 72 1.12 10.83 -5.16
CA ARG A 72 1.92 9.71 -4.67
C ARG A 72 1.53 9.28 -3.27
N MET A 73 1.31 10.23 -2.34
CA MET A 73 0.85 9.90 -0.98
C MET A 73 -0.50 9.20 -1.01
N GLN A 74 -1.44 9.68 -1.84
CA GLN A 74 -2.75 9.07 -2.00
C GLN A 74 -2.68 7.66 -2.61
N ALA A 75 -1.83 7.46 -3.62
CA ALA A 75 -1.60 6.14 -4.21
C ALA A 75 -1.09 5.14 -3.16
N LYS A 76 -0.09 5.54 -2.36
CA LYS A 76 0.43 4.70 -1.27
C LYS A 76 -0.64 4.33 -0.25
N GLU A 77 -1.47 5.29 0.15
CA GLU A 77 -2.56 5.04 1.10
C GLU A 77 -3.58 4.06 0.55
N LYS A 78 -4.01 4.24 -0.71
CA LYS A 78 -4.95 3.36 -1.41
C LYS A 78 -4.42 1.93 -1.51
N VAL A 79 -3.19 1.76 -1.99
CA VAL A 79 -2.54 0.43 -2.08
C VAL A 79 -2.49 -0.26 -0.72
N ARG A 80 -2.12 0.47 0.34
CA ARG A 80 -2.07 -0.10 1.69
C ARG A 80 -3.45 -0.53 2.18
N ALA A 81 -4.47 0.30 1.98
CA ALA A 81 -5.83 -0.03 2.36
C ALA A 81 -6.37 -1.25 1.61
N GLU A 82 -6.06 -1.38 0.32
CA GLU A 82 -6.58 -2.45 -0.54
C GLU A 82 -5.84 -3.78 -0.38
N LEU A 83 -4.50 -3.76 -0.31
CA LEU A 83 -3.69 -4.99 -0.40
C LEU A 83 -3.02 -5.39 0.91
N ILE A 84 -2.80 -4.44 1.83
CA ILE A 84 -1.93 -4.66 3.01
C ILE A 84 -2.76 -4.78 4.29
N TYR A 85 -3.61 -3.79 4.55
CA TYR A 85 -4.42 -3.67 5.76
C TYR A 85 -5.77 -4.36 5.61
N LEU A 86 -5.71 -5.67 5.33
CA LEU A 86 -6.87 -6.53 5.19
C LEU A 86 -7.61 -6.69 6.53
N GLU A 87 -8.86 -7.16 6.46
CA GLU A 87 -9.67 -7.43 7.64
C GLU A 87 -8.91 -8.29 8.66
N LYS A 88 -8.97 -7.86 9.92
CA LYS A 88 -8.31 -8.53 11.05
C LYS A 88 -9.04 -9.85 11.35
N GLU A 89 -8.31 -10.87 11.76
CA GLU A 89 -8.90 -12.11 12.25
C GLU A 89 -9.58 -11.90 13.59
N GLU A 90 -10.62 -12.70 13.85
CA GLU A 90 -11.37 -12.65 15.11
C GLU A 90 -10.43 -12.85 16.31
N GLY A 91 -10.54 -11.96 17.28
CA GLY A 91 -9.73 -11.99 18.50
C GLY A 91 -8.35 -11.35 18.34
N THR A 92 -8.00 -10.78 17.19
CA THR A 92 -6.76 -10.01 17.00
C THR A 92 -6.98 -8.50 17.02
N GLU A 93 -8.22 -8.03 17.09
CA GLU A 93 -8.60 -6.62 16.89
C GLU A 93 -7.97 -5.69 17.93
N HIS A 94 -7.79 -6.21 19.14
CA HIS A 94 -7.24 -5.54 20.31
C HIS A 94 -5.70 -5.54 20.37
N LEU A 95 -5.04 -6.27 19.47
CA LEU A 95 -3.58 -6.32 19.43
C LEU A 95 -3.01 -5.02 18.84
N GLU A 96 -1.81 -4.65 19.25
CA GLU A 96 -1.10 -3.49 18.73
C GLU A 96 0.01 -3.92 17.76
N LEU A 97 0.19 -3.14 16.69
CA LEU A 97 1.33 -3.31 15.81
C LEU A 97 2.59 -2.84 16.54
N PRO A 98 3.62 -3.69 16.69
CA PRO A 98 4.89 -3.26 17.25
C PRO A 98 5.53 -2.20 16.33
N ALA A 99 6.12 -1.18 16.95
CA ALA A 99 6.83 -0.08 16.29
C ALA A 99 7.99 -0.57 15.39
#